data_AF-A0A2M6WN66-F1
#
_entry.id   AF-A0A2M6WN66-F1
#
_cell.length_a   1.000
_cell.length_b   1.000
_cell.length_c   1.000
_cell.angle_alpha   90.00
_cell.angle_beta   90.00
_cell.angle_gamma   90.00
#
_symmetry.space_group_name_H-M   'P 1'
#
loop_
_entity.id
_entity.type
_entity.pdbx_description
1 polymer ?
#
loop_
_entity_poly.entity_id
_entity_poly.type
_entity_poly.pdbx_seq_one_letter_code
_entity_poly.pdbx_strand_id
1 'polypeptide(L)'
;MAINAPPLSPTPLRHITQYEDVRWVTFTTKEDAYAAIRILNTKELHGIAFDIAAGTTLIVPAEVLPFFDEQKLQYQQGQLLSTSDLAPEECQRLRREQGTY
;
A
#
# COMPACT_ATOMS: atom_id res chain seq x y z
N MET A 1 6.98 -15.24 41.78
CA MET A 1 7.05 -15.75 40.40
C MET A 1 6.91 -14.55 39.48
N ALA A 2 8.02 -14.07 38.91
CA ALA A 2 7.99 -12.95 37.96
C ALA A 2 7.75 -13.49 36.56
N ILE A 3 6.69 -13.03 35.91
CA ILE A 3 6.38 -13.29 34.51
C ILE A 3 7.41 -12.59 33.63
N ASN A 4 8.37 -13.35 33.11
CA ASN A 4 9.28 -12.91 32.05
C ASN A 4 8.45 -12.76 30.78
N ALA A 5 7.93 -11.56 30.51
CA ALA A 5 7.46 -11.21 29.18
C ALA A 5 8.70 -11.18 28.25
N PRO A 6 8.70 -11.88 27.11
CA PRO A 6 9.80 -11.75 26.16
C PRO A 6 9.90 -10.29 25.70
N PRO A 7 11.12 -9.78 25.41
CA PRO A 7 11.27 -8.44 24.87
C PRO A 7 10.48 -8.39 23.55
N LEU A 8 9.54 -7.45 23.47
CA LEU A 8 8.89 -7.07 22.22
C LEU A 8 10.00 -6.49 21.32
N SER A 9 10.71 -7.34 20.58
CA SER A 9 11.52 -6.89 19.46
C SER A 9 10.60 -6.04 18.58
N PRO A 10 10.96 -4.79 18.23
CA PRO A 10 10.16 -4.03 17.29
C PRO A 10 10.23 -4.78 15.97
N THR A 11 9.18 -5.53 15.64
CA THR A 11 9.02 -6.09 14.31
C THR A 11 9.14 -4.89 13.37
N PRO A 12 10.14 -4.84 12.48
CA PRO A 12 10.28 -3.69 11.59
C PRO A 12 8.96 -3.59 10.84
N LEU A 13 8.24 -2.48 11.04
CA LEU A 13 7.04 -2.18 10.29
C LEU A 13 7.46 -2.23 8.82
N ARG A 14 6.96 -3.23 8.09
CA ARG A 14 7.24 -3.31 6.65
C ARG A 14 6.70 -2.02 6.06
N HIS A 15 7.58 -1.25 5.45
CA HIS A 15 7.19 -0.02 4.77
C HIS A 15 6.77 -0.38 3.36
N ILE A 16 5.72 0.25 2.85
CA ILE A 16 5.21 -0.05 1.51
C ILE A 16 6.24 0.17 0.39
N THR A 17 7.25 1.01 0.65
CA THR A 17 8.40 1.26 -0.23
C THR A 17 9.38 0.09 -0.35
N GLN A 18 9.21 -0.97 0.44
CA GLN A 18 10.01 -2.19 0.36
C GLN A 18 9.50 -3.16 -0.72
N TYR A 19 8.32 -2.92 -1.28
CA TYR A 19 7.74 -3.73 -2.33
C TYR A 19 8.12 -3.17 -3.69
N GLU A 20 8.61 -4.03 -4.59
CA GLU A 20 9.00 -3.63 -5.95
C GLU A 20 7.79 -3.25 -6.82
N ASP A 21 6.66 -3.94 -6.63
CA ASP A 21 5.43 -3.66 -7.37
C ASP A 21 4.31 -3.22 -6.41
N VAL A 22 4.13 -1.90 -6.33
CA VAL A 22 3.10 -1.25 -5.54
C VAL A 22 2.02 -0.71 -6.47
N ARG A 23 0.78 -1.02 -6.11
CA ARG A 23 -0.42 -0.63 -6.85
C ARG A 23 -1.24 0.32 -6.00
N TRP A 24 -1.76 1.36 -6.63
CA TRP A 24 -2.89 2.08 -6.05
C TRP A 24 -4.16 1.40 -6.52
N VAL A 25 -5.12 1.28 -5.61
CA VAL A 25 -6.40 0.63 -5.82
C VAL A 25 -7.48 1.57 -5.33
N THR A 26 -8.32 2.03 -6.24
CA THR A 26 -9.46 2.90 -5.95
C THR A 26 -10.74 2.10 -6.04
N PHE A 27 -11.43 1.96 -4.92
CA PHE A 27 -12.71 1.30 -4.83
C PHE A 27 -13.84 2.25 -5.22
N THR A 28 -14.86 1.72 -5.87
CA THR A 28 -16.04 2.50 -6.27
C THR A 28 -16.85 2.94 -5.04
N THR A 29 -16.91 2.09 -4.02
CA THR A 29 -17.67 2.37 -2.79
C THR A 29 -16.78 2.31 -1.56
N LYS A 30 -17.22 2.97 -0.48
CA LYS A 30 -16.56 2.84 0.83
C LYS A 30 -16.69 1.43 1.40
N GLU A 31 -17.79 0.75 1.12
CA GLU A 31 -18.03 -0.62 1.58
C GLU A 31 -17.01 -1.59 1.00
N ASP A 32 -16.69 -1.47 -0.29
CA ASP A 32 -15.64 -2.25 -0.94
C ASP A 32 -14.25 -1.95 -0.36
N ALA A 33 -13.96 -0.68 -0.07
CA ALA A 33 -12.71 -0.30 0.58
C ALA A 33 -12.60 -0.90 2.00
N TYR A 34 -13.69 -0.90 2.77
CA TYR A 34 -13.71 -1.57 4.07
C TYR A 34 -13.57 -3.09 3.96
N ALA A 35 -14.18 -3.71 2.95
CA ALA A 35 -14.00 -5.13 2.67
C ALA A 35 -12.54 -5.45 2.35
N ALA A 36 -11.88 -4.63 1.53
CA ALA A 36 -10.46 -4.76 1.22
C ALA A 36 -9.56 -4.65 2.47
N ILE A 37 -9.84 -3.69 3.35
CA ILE A 37 -9.13 -3.56 4.64
C ILE A 37 -9.36 -4.80 5.52
N ARG A 38 -10.56 -5.38 5.51
CA ARG A 38 -10.83 -6.62 6.26
C ARG A 38 -10.04 -7.80 5.71
N ILE A 39 -9.93 -7.91 4.38
CA ILE A 39 -9.10 -8.93 3.71
C ILE A 39 -7.64 -8.77 4.10
N LEU A 40 -7.11 -7.55 4.06
CA LEU A 40 -5.73 -7.23 4.47
C LEU A 40 -5.44 -7.58 5.95
N ASN A 41 -6.47 -7.60 6.80
CA ASN A 41 -6.35 -7.99 8.20
C ASN A 41 -6.57 -9.50 8.46
N THR A 42 -6.78 -10.31 7.41
CA THR A 42 -6.85 -11.78 7.56
C THR A 42 -5.48 -12.35 7.89
N LYS A 43 -5.45 -13.56 8.47
CA LYS A 43 -4.19 -14.21 8.88
C LYS A 43 -3.21 -14.42 7.72
N GLU A 44 -3.71 -14.58 6.50
CA GLU A 44 -2.89 -14.84 5.30
C GLU A 44 -2.13 -13.58 4.85
N LEU A 45 -2.72 -12.40 5.02
CA LEU A 45 -2.14 -11.11 4.63
C LEU A 45 -1.67 -10.27 5.82
N HIS A 46 -1.74 -10.84 7.01
CA HIS A 46 -1.39 -10.15 8.25
C HIS A 46 0.09 -9.74 8.25
N GLY A 47 0.34 -8.44 8.27
CA GLY A 47 1.69 -7.86 8.25
C GLY A 47 2.16 -7.41 6.87
N ILE A 48 1.31 -7.52 5.83
CA ILE A 48 1.53 -6.81 4.57
C ILE A 48 1.36 -5.31 4.81
N ALA A 49 2.30 -4.53 4.28
CA ALA A 49 2.23 -3.08 4.35
C ALA A 49 1.18 -2.55 3.38
N PHE A 50 0.28 -1.70 3.84
CA PHE A 50 -0.64 -0.96 3.00
C PHE A 50 -0.80 0.47 3.53
N ASP A 51 -1.22 1.39 2.67
CA ASP A 51 -1.51 2.79 3.05
C ASP A 51 -2.91 3.21 2.54
N ILE A 52 -3.49 4.21 3.16
CA ILE A 52 -4.81 4.77 2.82
C ILE A 52 -4.61 6.20 2.34
N ALA A 53 -4.60 6.40 1.03
CA ALA A 53 -4.36 7.71 0.43
C ALA A 53 -5.60 8.62 0.49
N ALA A 54 -6.80 8.08 0.26
CA ALA A 54 -8.02 8.88 0.14
C ALA A 54 -9.31 8.07 0.35
N GLY A 55 -9.56 7.56 1.56
CA GLY A 55 -10.84 6.98 2.03
C GLY A 55 -11.37 5.73 1.30
N THR A 56 -11.42 5.76 -0.02
CA THR A 56 -11.71 4.67 -0.95
C THR A 56 -10.48 4.27 -1.78
N THR A 57 -9.33 4.93 -1.59
CA THR A 57 -8.08 4.58 -2.28
C THR A 57 -7.10 3.95 -1.30
N LEU A 58 -6.66 2.75 -1.61
CA LEU A 58 -5.60 2.03 -0.91
C LEU A 58 -4.35 1.95 -1.77
N ILE A 59 -3.19 1.96 -1.13
CA ILE A 59 -1.92 1.63 -1.76
C ILE A 59 -1.52 0.28 -1.17
N VAL A 60 -1.36 -0.73 -2.04
CA VAL A 60 -1.09 -2.11 -1.64
C VAL A 60 -0.04 -2.72 -2.57
N PRO A 61 0.69 -3.75 -2.13
CA PRO A 61 1.50 -4.57 -3.02
C PRO A 61 0.63 -5.33 -4.03
N ALA A 62 1.15 -5.56 -5.24
CA ALA A 62 0.42 -6.27 -6.30
C ALA A 62 -0.01 -7.70 -5.90
N GLU A 63 0.72 -8.34 -4.98
CA GLU A 63 0.42 -9.70 -4.47
C GLU A 63 -0.93 -9.80 -3.73
N VAL A 64 -1.49 -8.67 -3.29
CA VAL A 64 -2.78 -8.63 -2.58
C VAL A 64 -3.97 -8.66 -3.55
N LEU A 65 -3.79 -8.22 -4.80
CA LEU A 65 -4.88 -8.07 -5.76
C LEU A 65 -5.68 -9.36 -6.03
N PRO A 66 -5.05 -10.56 -6.13
CA PRO A 66 -5.79 -11.81 -6.29
C PRO A 66 -6.83 -12.04 -5.17
N PHE A 67 -6.54 -11.63 -3.93
CA PHE A 67 -7.47 -11.76 -2.81
C PHE A 67 -8.65 -10.80 -2.93
N PHE A 68 -8.46 -9.64 -3.56
CA PHE A 68 -9.56 -8.72 -3.86
C PHE A 68 -10.43 -9.26 -5.00
N ASP A 69 -9.81 -9.89 -6.00
CA ASP A 69 -10.50 -10.52 -7.14
C ASP A 69 -11.34 -11.73 -6.70
N GLU A 70 -10.83 -12.56 -5.80
CA GLU A 70 -11.56 -13.69 -5.22
C GLU A 70 -12.83 -13.25 -4.48
N GLN A 71 -12.79 -12.09 -3.83
CA GLN A 71 -13.93 -11.48 -3.15
C GLN A 71 -14.81 -10.64 -4.10
N LYS A 72 -14.48 -10.61 -5.40
CA LYS A 72 -15.20 -9.89 -6.47
C LYS A 72 -15.35 -8.39 -6.19
N LEU A 73 -14.38 -7.80 -5.49
CA LEU A 73 -14.40 -6.38 -5.18
C LEU A 73 -14.30 -5.57 -6.47
N GLN A 74 -15.07 -4.48 -6.55
CA GLN A 74 -15.03 -3.57 -7.69
C GLN A 74 -14.02 -2.47 -7.43
N TYR A 75 -12.91 -2.50 -8.17
CA TYR A 75 -11.85 -1.52 -8.03
C TYR A 75 -11.19 -1.17 -9.36
N GLN A 76 -10.68 0.04 -9.43
CA GLN A 76 -9.72 0.46 -10.44
C GLN A 76 -8.32 0.36 -9.84
N GLN A 77 -7.35 -0.05 -10.64
CA GLN A 77 -5.97 -0.10 -10.20
C GLN A 77 -5.03 0.58 -11.19
N GLY A 78 -3.89 1.02 -10.68
CA GLY A 78 -2.77 1.43 -11.50
C GLY A 78 -1.44 1.23 -10.78
N GLN A 79 -0.36 1.32 -11.54
CA GLN A 79 0.98 1.22 -10.98
C GLN A 79 1.35 2.53 -10.30
N LEU A 80 1.88 2.43 -9.07
CA LEU A 80 2.49 3.57 -8.41
C LEU A 80 3.88 3.78 -9.00
N LEU A 81 4.14 4.98 -9.52
CA LEU A 81 5.46 5.32 -10.05
C LEU A 81 6.43 5.56 -8.90
N SER A 82 7.62 4.94 -8.97
CA SER A 82 8.72 5.29 -8.10
C SER A 82 9.48 6.47 -8.69
N THR A 83 10.12 7.25 -7.81
CA THR A 83 11.05 8.31 -8.26
C THR A 83 12.25 7.73 -9.02
N SER A 84 12.53 6.43 -8.85
CA SER A 84 13.55 5.71 -9.62
C SER A 84 13.13 5.38 -11.04
N ASP A 85 11.81 5.39 -11.34
CA ASP A 85 11.27 5.17 -12.69
C ASP A 85 11.26 6.44 -13.53
N LEU A 86 11.49 7.60 -12.91
CA LEU A 86 11.55 8.88 -13.59
C LEU A 86 12.95 9.10 -14.14
N ALA A 87 13.04 9.35 -15.45
CA ALA A 87 14.26 9.83 -16.05
C ALA A 87 14.76 11.10 -15.32
N PRO A 88 16.08 11.32 -15.20
CA PRO A 88 16.64 12.49 -14.52
C PRO A 88 16.06 13.82 -15.03
N GLU A 89 15.73 13.88 -16.31
CA GLU A 89 15.13 15.04 -16.99
C GLU A 89 13.68 15.31 -16.54
N GLU A 90 12.87 14.25 -16.40
CA GLU A 90 11.50 14.32 -15.87
C GLU A 90 11.50 14.72 -14.39
N CYS A 91 12.42 14.17 -13.60
CA CYS A 91 12.65 14.59 -12.22
C CYS A 91 12.98 16.09 -12.10
N GLN A 92 13.85 16.62 -12.98
CA GLN A 92 14.18 18.04 -12.99
C GLN A 92 13.00 18.91 -13.42
N ARG A 93 12.21 18.47 -14.41
CA ARG A 93 11.00 19.16 -14.85
C ARG A 93 9.98 19.27 -13.71
N LEU A 94 9.67 18.17 -13.04
CA LEU A 94 8.73 18.13 -11.91
C LEU A 94 9.20 19.00 -10.74
N ARG A 95 10.51 19.02 -10.44
CA ARG A 95 11.09 19.90 -9.40
C ARG A 95 10.90 21.39 -9.72
N ARG A 96 11.02 21.78 -11.00
CA ARG A 96 10.77 23.17 -11.43
C ARG A 96 9.29 23.53 -11.32
N GLU A 97 8.40 22.61 -11.68
CA GLU A 97 6.94 22.82 -11.62
C GLU A 97 6.39 22.89 -10.18
N GLN A 98 7.00 22.16 -9.24
CA GLN A 98 6.62 22.18 -7.81
C GLN A 98 7.12 23.42 -7.04
N GLY A 99 7.82 24.34 -7.70
CA GLY A 99 8.10 25.67 -7.14
C GLY A 99 9.05 25.65 -5.96
N THR A 100 10.21 25.01 -6.09
CA THR A 100 11.35 25.31 -5.21
C THR A 100 12.60 25.41 -6.06
N TYR A 101 12.81 26.57 -6.67
CA TYR A 101 14.06 27.35 -6.76
C TYR A 101 13.86 28.56 -7.67
#